data_AF-A0A932R2Z6-F1
#
_entry.id   AF-A0A932R2Z6-F1
#
_cell.length_a   1.000
_cell.length_b   1.000
_cell.length_c   1.000
_cell.angle_alpha   90.00
_cell.angle_beta   90.00
_cell.angle_gamma   90.00
#
_symmetry.space_group_name_H-M   'P 1'
#
loop_
_entity.id
_entity.type
_entity.pdbx_description
1 polymer ?
#
loop_
_entity_poly.entity_id
_entity_poly.type
_entity_poly.pdbx_seq_one_letter_code
_entity_poly.pdbx_strand_id
1 'polypeptide(L)'
;VELAAFEKTGFLGDGDSVVGQQISVINEGDRLVVTFKIEEGRWNEIVGMAKHDPRWSRDPIQYKNNNFVHKLCEAVCLQTEKVMLRVASGTTNVRSARGLIRVEVPISTVDPGENILDQVDNVCKNVLGINRSLFVSPDRPTEQNEKRKQYAWSHKIKLEKVQNEDVGNKLERKEVLPGYFSMVENGRSAELMKTVPFLLYHRIYSNDTLSEVIKFGTLLATHERFMRGMNISGMSSCSDMRHGGGDGVFLRMFAGEQGFTFHDVSIYDSDSCLKLVFDHSILDRTDHYCYDSDMFGSTKPVDLRHRITAEQLALRSTKEGVVNKNEVVFGCGISVEDIKYVVATNSDIRLEAIKDLEKNGIKEINGRPIRDVIIVADKPSDVLKKILVERE
;
A
#
# COMPACT_ATOMS: atom_id res chain seq x y z
N VAL A 1 9.58 26.46 -15.47
CA VAL A 1 9.98 25.43 -14.48
C VAL A 1 8.80 24.50 -14.37
N GLU A 2 8.86 23.36 -15.08
CA GLU A 2 7.81 22.34 -15.02
C GLU A 2 7.76 21.79 -13.60
N LEU A 3 6.64 22.02 -12.91
CA LEU A 3 6.33 21.38 -11.64
C LEU A 3 6.05 19.90 -11.96
N ALA A 4 7.12 19.11 -12.05
CA ALA A 4 7.00 17.67 -11.99
C ALA A 4 6.21 17.34 -10.71
N ALA A 5 5.11 16.61 -10.88
CA ALA A 5 4.19 16.18 -9.84
C ALA A 5 4.91 15.26 -8.84
N PHE A 6 5.67 15.86 -7.94
CA PHE A 6 6.34 15.19 -6.84
C PHE A 6 6.10 16.03 -5.60
N GLU A 7 4.95 15.80 -4.97
CA GLU A 7 4.72 16.32 -3.64
C GLU A 7 5.01 15.24 -2.61
N LYS A 8 5.89 15.66 -1.71
CA LYS A 8 6.44 14.89 -0.61
C LYS A 8 5.28 14.32 0.21
N THR A 9 5.14 13.01 0.15
CA THR A 9 4.50 12.22 1.18
C THR A 9 5.34 12.41 2.45
N GLY A 10 4.70 12.54 3.61
CA GLY A 10 5.41 12.57 4.87
C GLY A 10 4.66 13.31 5.96
N PHE A 11 4.63 12.63 7.11
CA PHE A 11 4.29 13.13 8.44
C PHE A 11 2.78 13.13 8.73
N LEU A 12 2.34 12.04 9.40
CA LEU A 12 1.87 11.87 10.81
C LEU A 12 0.66 12.62 11.39
N GLY A 13 -0.55 12.14 11.09
CA GLY A 13 -1.63 12.35 12.05
C GLY A 13 -1.41 11.62 13.37
N ASP A 14 -2.09 12.10 14.41
CA ASP A 14 -2.07 11.51 15.75
C ASP A 14 -2.12 9.97 15.71
N GLY A 15 -1.25 9.30 16.46
CA GLY A 15 -1.25 7.82 16.50
C GLY A 15 -2.51 7.19 17.09
N ASP A 16 -3.52 8.00 17.42
CA ASP A 16 -4.82 7.54 17.89
C ASP A 16 -5.95 7.77 16.89
N SER A 17 -5.79 8.64 15.86
CA SER A 17 -6.85 8.93 14.90
C SER A 17 -6.47 8.81 13.43
N VAL A 18 -5.19 8.68 13.03
CA VAL A 18 -4.80 8.49 11.61
C VAL A 18 -4.24 7.09 11.31
N VAL A 19 -4.88 6.40 10.37
CA VAL A 19 -4.55 5.01 9.98
C VAL A 19 -3.29 4.98 9.12
N GLY A 20 -2.34 4.11 9.49
CA GLY A 20 -1.22 3.73 8.60
C GLY A 20 -0.27 4.86 8.21
N GLN A 21 -0.32 6.02 8.87
CA GLN A 21 0.61 7.14 8.68
C GLN A 21 0.79 7.59 7.22
N GLN A 22 -0.29 7.52 6.43
CA GLN A 22 -0.27 7.86 5.00
C GLN A 22 -0.90 9.22 4.76
N ILE A 23 -0.06 10.22 4.50
CA ILE A 23 -0.48 11.58 4.12
C ILE A 23 0.13 11.90 2.75
N SER A 24 -0.76 12.13 1.79
CA SER A 24 -0.41 12.58 0.45
C SER A 24 -0.71 14.07 0.34
N VAL A 25 0.29 14.84 -0.05
CA VAL A 25 0.12 16.23 -0.49
C VAL A 25 0.18 16.20 -2.01
N ILE A 26 -0.80 16.78 -2.71
CA ILE A 26 -0.87 16.80 -4.18
C ILE A 26 -1.17 18.21 -4.70
N ASN A 27 -0.34 18.71 -5.61
CA ASN A 27 -0.55 19.99 -6.29
C ASN A 27 -1.43 19.76 -7.52
N GLU A 28 -2.66 20.25 -7.49
CA GLU A 28 -3.57 20.19 -8.65
C GLU A 28 -3.55 21.48 -9.49
N GLY A 29 -2.54 22.34 -9.29
CA GLY A 29 -2.29 23.57 -10.06
C GLY A 29 -2.98 24.80 -9.50
N ASP A 30 -4.30 24.72 -9.24
CA ASP A 30 -5.09 25.81 -8.63
C ASP A 30 -5.25 25.68 -7.11
N ARG A 31 -4.93 24.50 -6.57
CA ARG A 31 -5.07 24.15 -5.16
C ARG A 31 -4.01 23.13 -4.73
N LEU A 32 -3.72 23.13 -3.43
CA LEU A 32 -3.03 22.04 -2.75
C LEU A 32 -4.07 21.07 -2.17
N VAL A 33 -3.85 19.78 -2.32
CA VAL A 33 -4.74 18.73 -1.81
C VAL A 33 -4.00 17.84 -0.83
N VAL A 34 -4.40 17.89 0.44
CA VAL A 34 -3.89 16.97 1.47
C VAL A 34 -4.89 15.84 1.69
N THR A 35 -4.45 14.61 1.48
CA THR A 35 -5.28 13.41 1.61
C THR A 35 -4.69 12.45 2.63
N PHE A 36 -5.52 11.93 3.51
CA PHE A 36 -5.14 10.97 4.53
C PHE A 36 -6.35 10.17 5.02
N LYS A 37 -6.11 9.19 5.90
CA LYS A 37 -7.18 8.39 6.50
C LYS A 37 -7.23 8.50 7.99
N ILE A 38 -8.45 8.59 8.51
CA ILE A 38 -8.73 8.53 9.94
C ILE A 38 -9.32 7.18 10.36
N GLU A 39 -9.19 6.86 11.65
CA GLU A 39 -9.74 5.66 12.27
C GLU A 39 -11.25 5.54 12.09
N GLU A 40 -11.75 4.31 11.93
CA GLU A 40 -13.16 4.05 11.59
C GLU A 40 -14.12 4.59 12.66
N GLY A 41 -13.73 4.57 13.94
CA GLY A 41 -14.51 5.16 15.03
C GLY A 41 -14.70 6.66 14.85
N ARG A 42 -13.60 7.39 14.66
CA ARG A 42 -13.62 8.86 14.49
C ARG A 42 -14.36 9.27 13.21
N TRP A 43 -14.16 8.51 12.15
CA TRP A 43 -14.88 8.68 10.89
C TRP A 43 -16.40 8.56 11.07
N ASN A 44 -16.87 7.54 11.81
CA ASN A 44 -18.30 7.36 12.09
C ASN A 44 -18.89 8.54 12.87
N GLU A 45 -18.15 9.08 13.84
CA GLU A 45 -18.58 10.26 14.60
C GLU A 45 -18.75 11.49 13.70
N ILE A 46 -17.77 11.79 12.85
CA ILE A 46 -17.80 12.95 11.95
C ILE A 46 -18.92 12.82 10.94
N VAL A 47 -19.03 11.67 10.27
CA VAL A 47 -20.11 11.41 9.29
C VAL A 47 -21.48 11.42 9.97
N GLY A 48 -21.58 10.93 11.21
CA GLY A 48 -22.79 10.98 12.02
C GLY A 48 -23.23 12.41 12.33
N MET A 49 -22.30 13.25 12.80
CA MET A 49 -22.54 14.67 13.08
C MET A 49 -22.94 15.43 11.81
N ALA A 50 -22.20 15.25 10.72
CA ALA A 50 -22.42 15.97 9.45
C ALA A 50 -23.81 15.72 8.84
N LYS A 51 -24.48 14.60 9.16
CA LYS A 51 -25.86 14.33 8.70
C LYS A 51 -26.89 15.29 9.29
N HIS A 52 -26.61 15.90 10.43
CA HIS A 52 -27.55 16.72 11.19
C HIS A 52 -27.14 18.19 11.26
N ASP A 53 -25.99 18.55 10.70
CA ASP A 53 -25.45 19.91 10.71
C ASP A 53 -25.61 20.55 9.32
N PRO A 54 -26.42 21.61 9.16
CA PRO A 54 -26.71 22.22 7.87
C PRO A 54 -25.49 22.91 7.23
N ARG A 55 -24.39 23.10 7.97
CA ARG A 55 -23.13 23.61 7.41
C ARG A 55 -22.45 22.61 6.48
N TRP A 56 -22.80 21.32 6.60
CA TRP A 56 -22.22 20.27 5.78
C TRP A 56 -23.04 20.06 4.51
N SER A 57 -22.37 20.10 3.37
CA SER A 57 -22.96 19.78 2.06
C SER A 57 -22.60 18.36 1.64
N ARG A 58 -23.11 17.93 0.49
CA ARG A 58 -22.75 16.65 -0.13
C ARG A 58 -22.16 16.91 -1.51
N ASP A 59 -20.94 16.44 -1.70
CA ASP A 59 -20.25 16.49 -2.98
C ASP A 59 -19.20 15.37 -2.99
N PRO A 60 -19.18 14.47 -3.98
CA PRO A 60 -18.28 13.32 -3.99
C PRO A 60 -16.79 13.67 -3.96
N ILE A 61 -15.98 12.73 -3.50
CA ILE A 61 -14.54 12.71 -3.79
C ILE A 61 -14.37 12.16 -5.20
N GLN A 62 -13.73 12.95 -6.05
CA GLN A 62 -13.47 12.63 -7.45
C GLN A 62 -12.00 12.87 -7.79
N TYR A 63 -11.49 12.15 -8.78
CA TYR A 63 -10.18 12.40 -9.38
C TYR A 63 -10.37 12.80 -10.84
N LYS A 64 -9.62 13.83 -11.24
CA LYS A 64 -9.55 14.27 -12.64
C LYS A 64 -8.28 13.71 -13.25
N ASN A 65 -8.41 13.08 -14.40
CA ASN A 65 -7.31 12.82 -15.33
C ASN A 65 -7.66 13.49 -16.66
N ASN A 66 -6.66 13.77 -17.51
CA ASN A 66 -6.63 14.52 -18.76
C ASN A 66 -7.84 14.38 -19.71
N ASN A 67 -8.72 13.38 -19.55
CA ASN A 67 -10.00 13.25 -20.27
C ASN A 67 -11.20 12.71 -19.45
N PHE A 68 -11.04 12.37 -18.16
CA PHE A 68 -12.09 11.71 -17.37
C PHE A 68 -12.15 12.19 -15.92
N VAL A 69 -13.37 12.28 -15.39
CA VAL A 69 -13.65 12.51 -13.97
C VAL A 69 -14.13 11.19 -13.36
N HIS A 70 -13.31 10.61 -12.50
CA HIS A 70 -13.64 9.37 -11.79
C HIS A 70 -14.16 9.69 -10.40
N LYS A 71 -15.45 9.40 -10.16
CA LYS A 71 -16.03 9.45 -8.83
C LYS A 71 -15.53 8.26 -8.00
N LEU A 72 -14.82 8.54 -6.92
CA LEU A 72 -14.35 7.52 -5.99
C LEU A 72 -15.47 7.13 -5.02
N CYS A 73 -15.98 8.11 -4.27
CA CYS A 73 -16.99 7.89 -3.25
C CYS A 73 -17.84 9.15 -3.01
N GLU A 74 -18.99 9.00 -2.37
CA GLU A 74 -19.73 10.13 -1.83
C GLU A 74 -18.95 10.76 -0.67
N ALA A 75 -19.11 12.06 -0.45
CA ALA A 75 -18.53 12.76 0.68
C ALA A 75 -19.52 13.73 1.33
N VAL A 76 -19.34 13.94 2.63
CA VAL A 76 -19.84 15.13 3.32
C VAL A 76 -18.74 16.18 3.29
N CYS A 77 -19.11 17.42 2.98
CA CYS A 77 -18.16 18.49 2.73
C CYS A 77 -18.43 19.66 3.66
N LEU A 78 -17.37 20.30 4.12
CA LEU A 78 -17.43 21.53 4.91
C LEU A 78 -16.54 22.57 4.25
N GLN A 79 -17.17 23.62 3.71
CA GLN A 79 -16.45 24.80 3.24
C GLN A 79 -16.16 25.71 4.43
N THR A 80 -14.89 26.04 4.62
CA THR A 80 -14.44 27.11 5.52
C THR A 80 -14.03 28.33 4.69
N GLU A 81 -13.56 29.41 5.31
CA GLU A 81 -13.07 30.57 4.55
C GLU A 81 -11.88 30.23 3.66
N LYS A 82 -10.97 29.37 4.13
CA LYS A 82 -9.69 29.10 3.45
C LYS A 82 -9.59 27.71 2.82
N VAL A 83 -10.37 26.73 3.28
CA VAL A 83 -10.26 25.33 2.82
C VAL A 83 -11.61 24.67 2.55
N MET A 84 -11.62 23.72 1.63
CA MET A 84 -12.70 22.76 1.45
C MET A 84 -12.29 21.42 2.06
N LEU A 85 -13.01 21.00 3.10
CA LEU A 85 -12.84 19.68 3.72
C LEU A 85 -13.85 18.71 3.12
N ARG A 86 -13.38 17.54 2.65
CA ARG A 86 -14.22 16.43 2.22
C ARG A 86 -13.93 15.20 3.07
N VAL A 87 -14.97 14.63 3.64
CA VAL A 87 -14.91 13.38 4.40
C VAL A 87 -15.74 12.35 3.67
N ALA A 88 -15.14 11.23 3.27
CA ALA A 88 -15.85 10.16 2.60
C ALA A 88 -17.06 9.75 3.43
N SER A 89 -18.25 9.83 2.85
CA SER A 89 -19.49 9.43 3.52
C SER A 89 -19.76 7.99 3.10
N GLY A 90 -19.84 7.07 4.07
CA GLY A 90 -19.84 5.61 3.87
C GLY A 90 -21.03 5.02 3.10
N THR A 91 -21.74 5.82 2.32
CA THR A 91 -22.88 5.47 1.48
C THR A 91 -22.47 4.78 0.17
N THR A 92 -21.18 4.56 -0.10
CA THR A 92 -20.70 3.86 -1.30
C THR A 92 -20.23 2.45 -1.00
N ASN A 93 -20.39 1.56 -2.00
CA ASN A 93 -19.85 0.19 -2.02
C ASN A 93 -18.29 0.16 -2.08
N VAL A 94 -17.60 1.16 -1.52
CA VAL A 94 -16.16 1.34 -1.59
C VAL A 94 -15.60 1.37 -0.18
N ARG A 95 -15.36 0.18 0.39
CA ARG A 95 -14.86 0.04 1.76
C ARG A 95 -13.51 0.72 1.97
N SER A 96 -12.65 0.70 0.95
CA SER A 96 -11.35 1.38 1.00
C SER A 96 -11.50 2.90 1.11
N ALA A 97 -12.66 3.51 0.82
CA ALA A 97 -12.83 4.95 1.04
C ALA A 97 -13.18 5.29 2.51
N ARG A 98 -13.43 4.31 3.38
CA ARG A 98 -13.74 4.60 4.79
C ARG A 98 -12.58 5.30 5.46
N GLY A 99 -12.90 6.33 6.24
CA GLY A 99 -11.90 7.18 6.88
C GLY A 99 -11.18 8.14 5.95
N LEU A 100 -11.42 8.12 4.63
CA LEU A 100 -10.74 9.02 3.70
C LEU A 100 -11.13 10.49 3.94
N ILE A 101 -10.11 11.31 4.14
CA ILE A 101 -10.17 12.77 4.26
C ILE A 101 -9.41 13.38 3.09
N ARG A 102 -10.00 14.41 2.50
CA ARG A 102 -9.37 15.28 1.50
C ARG A 102 -9.56 16.73 1.91
N VAL A 103 -8.46 17.44 2.17
CA VAL A 103 -8.43 18.87 2.49
C VAL A 103 -7.89 19.60 1.28
N GLU A 104 -8.71 20.44 0.66
CA GLU A 104 -8.34 21.23 -0.50
C GLU A 104 -8.13 22.68 -0.08
N VAL A 105 -6.93 23.19 -0.33
CA VAL A 105 -6.54 24.57 -0.05
C VAL A 105 -6.32 25.29 -1.38
N PRO A 106 -7.24 26.17 -1.81
CA PRO A 106 -7.01 26.99 -3.00
C PRO A 106 -5.74 27.83 -2.84
N ILE A 107 -4.86 27.84 -3.85
CA ILE A 107 -3.60 28.61 -3.74
C ILE A 107 -3.89 30.11 -3.62
N SER A 108 -5.02 30.58 -4.16
CA SER A 108 -5.46 31.97 -4.08
C SER A 108 -5.87 32.44 -2.68
N THR A 109 -6.11 31.52 -1.73
CA THR A 109 -6.52 31.86 -0.35
C THR A 109 -5.35 31.88 0.64
N VAL A 110 -4.13 31.66 0.15
CA VAL A 110 -2.91 31.63 0.97
C VAL A 110 -2.25 33.00 0.93
N ASP A 111 -2.20 33.65 2.09
CA ASP A 111 -1.55 34.96 2.20
C ASP A 111 -0.02 34.82 2.02
N PRO A 112 0.67 35.82 1.42
CA PRO A 112 2.12 35.79 1.30
C PRO A 112 2.81 35.61 2.65
N GLY A 113 3.52 34.48 2.83
CA GLY A 113 4.22 34.13 4.07
C GLY A 113 3.44 33.22 5.03
N GLU A 114 2.19 32.90 4.72
CA GLU A 114 1.41 31.90 5.47
C GLU A 114 1.79 30.47 5.04
N ASN A 115 1.92 29.56 6.00
CA ASN A 115 2.17 28.15 5.70
C ASN A 115 0.85 27.45 5.40
N ILE A 116 0.70 26.92 4.18
CA ILE A 116 -0.48 26.18 3.74
C ILE A 116 -0.82 25.02 4.69
N LEU A 117 0.22 24.39 5.27
CA LEU A 117 0.06 23.26 6.18
C LEU A 117 -0.59 23.67 7.51
N ASP A 118 -0.44 24.92 7.95
CA ASP A 118 -1.10 25.43 9.16
C ASP A 118 -2.62 25.51 8.96
N GLN A 119 -3.08 25.84 7.75
CA GLN A 119 -4.49 25.86 7.41
C GLN A 119 -5.10 24.45 7.49
N VAL A 120 -4.34 23.44 7.04
CA VAL A 120 -4.73 22.02 7.13
C VAL A 120 -4.80 21.59 8.59
N ASP A 121 -3.77 21.90 9.39
CA ASP A 121 -3.74 21.57 10.81
C ASP A 121 -4.88 22.22 11.59
N ASN A 122 -5.24 23.46 11.27
CA ASN A 122 -6.35 24.17 11.92
C ASN A 122 -7.69 23.46 11.69
N VAL A 123 -7.95 23.00 10.47
CA VAL A 123 -9.17 22.22 10.18
C VAL A 123 -9.11 20.84 10.81
N CYS A 124 -7.94 20.20 10.82
CA CYS A 124 -7.74 18.92 11.50
C CYS A 124 -8.06 19.03 13.00
N LYS A 125 -7.58 20.06 13.68
CA LYS A 125 -7.86 20.30 15.10
C LYS A 125 -9.32 20.66 15.35
N ASN A 126 -9.83 21.68 14.67
CA ASN A 126 -11.11 22.29 15.01
C ASN A 126 -12.32 21.52 14.48
N VAL A 127 -12.16 20.76 13.39
CA VAL A 127 -13.25 20.02 12.75
C VAL A 127 -13.08 18.52 12.95
N LEU A 128 -11.89 17.99 12.68
CA LEU A 128 -11.63 16.56 12.75
C LEU A 128 -11.22 16.10 14.16
N GLY A 129 -10.97 17.00 15.11
CA GLY A 129 -10.53 16.68 16.48
C GLY A 129 -9.14 16.03 16.55
N ILE A 130 -8.34 16.18 15.50
CA ILE A 130 -6.95 15.70 15.43
C ILE A 130 -6.09 16.77 16.07
N ASN A 131 -5.82 16.63 17.36
CA ASN A 131 -5.22 17.69 18.18
C ASN A 131 -3.72 17.89 17.92
N ARG A 132 -3.04 16.87 17.40
CA ARG A 132 -1.64 16.94 17.00
C ARG A 132 -1.53 17.36 15.54
N SER A 133 -0.48 18.13 15.24
CA SER A 133 -0.17 18.47 13.85
C SER A 133 0.02 17.20 13.05
N LEU A 134 -0.51 17.19 11.82
CA LEU A 134 -0.20 16.11 10.88
C LEU A 134 1.32 16.10 10.62
N PHE A 135 1.99 17.25 10.61
CA PHE A 135 3.33 17.35 10.03
C PHE A 135 4.48 17.15 11.03
N VAL A 136 4.24 16.51 12.18
CA VAL A 136 5.23 16.36 13.26
C VAL A 136 5.41 14.89 13.67
N SER A 137 6.66 14.49 13.96
CA SER A 137 7.02 13.16 14.51
C SER A 137 6.19 12.82 15.76
N PRO A 138 5.69 11.56 15.93
CA PRO A 138 4.95 11.21 17.13
C PRO A 138 5.89 11.33 18.33
N ASP A 139 5.33 11.66 19.50
CA ASP A 139 6.09 11.53 20.73
C ASP A 139 6.37 10.05 21.05
N ARG A 140 7.34 9.82 21.92
CA ARG A 140 7.77 8.47 22.29
C ARG A 140 6.63 7.58 22.83
N PRO A 141 5.72 8.08 23.69
CA PRO A 141 4.57 7.28 24.14
C PRO A 141 3.63 6.86 23.00
N THR A 142 3.31 7.76 22.06
CA THR A 142 2.47 7.42 20.90
C THR A 142 3.17 6.42 19.99
N GLU A 143 4.45 6.60 19.69
CA GLU A 143 5.21 5.62 18.89
C GLU A 143 5.22 4.25 19.56
N GLN A 144 5.43 4.20 20.88
CA GLN A 144 5.40 2.96 21.64
C GLN A 144 4.04 2.26 21.59
N ASN A 145 2.94 3.02 21.68
CA ASN A 145 1.59 2.47 21.53
C ASN A 145 1.38 1.87 20.12
N GLU A 146 1.82 2.59 19.09
CA GLU A 146 1.75 2.12 17.71
C GLU A 146 2.57 0.84 17.48
N LYS A 147 3.78 0.77 18.02
CA LYS A 147 4.59 -0.46 17.99
C LYS A 147 3.83 -1.65 18.59
N ARG A 148 3.13 -1.46 19.71
CA ARG A 148 2.32 -2.53 20.32
C ARG A 148 1.14 -2.96 19.44
N LYS A 149 0.41 -2.00 18.86
CA LYS A 149 -0.70 -2.28 17.93
C LYS A 149 -0.21 -3.05 16.71
N GLN A 150 0.88 -2.59 16.10
CA GLN A 150 1.48 -3.21 14.90
C GLN A 150 2.07 -4.59 15.17
N TYR A 151 2.72 -4.79 16.32
CA TYR A 151 3.17 -6.10 16.75
C TYR A 151 2.01 -7.07 16.97
N ALA A 152 0.98 -6.64 17.72
CA ALA A 152 -0.23 -7.43 17.95
C ALA A 152 -0.90 -7.83 16.63
N TRP A 153 -1.00 -6.88 15.70
CA TRP A 153 -1.52 -7.08 14.37
C TRP A 153 -0.70 -8.13 13.61
N SER A 154 0.60 -7.90 13.42
CA SER A 154 1.44 -8.73 12.56
C SER A 154 1.66 -10.15 13.12
N HIS A 155 1.64 -10.32 14.44
CA HIS A 155 1.74 -11.63 15.11
C HIS A 155 0.38 -12.29 15.38
N LYS A 156 -0.73 -11.60 15.05
CA LYS A 156 -2.11 -12.07 15.32
C LYS A 156 -2.31 -12.47 16.80
N ILE A 157 -1.80 -11.64 17.71
CA ILE A 157 -1.98 -11.79 19.15
C ILE A 157 -2.83 -10.64 19.70
N LYS A 158 -3.43 -10.85 20.86
CA LYS A 158 -4.23 -9.80 21.52
C LYS A 158 -3.32 -8.68 22.02
N LEU A 159 -3.74 -7.42 21.85
CA LEU A 159 -2.97 -6.25 22.26
C LEU A 159 -2.63 -6.26 23.75
N GLU A 160 -3.54 -6.76 24.60
CA GLU A 160 -3.31 -6.87 26.04
C GLU A 160 -2.13 -7.78 26.41
N LYS A 161 -1.74 -8.71 25.51
CA LYS A 161 -0.63 -9.64 25.72
C LYS A 161 0.72 -9.05 25.32
N VAL A 162 0.75 -7.96 24.56
CA VAL A 162 1.99 -7.34 24.08
C VAL A 162 2.60 -6.48 25.18
N GLN A 163 3.77 -6.89 25.65
CA GLN A 163 4.57 -6.14 26.62
C GLN A 163 5.40 -5.05 25.92
N ASN A 164 5.84 -4.05 26.68
CA ASN A 164 6.66 -2.98 26.12
C ASN A 164 8.04 -3.49 25.69
N GLU A 165 8.56 -4.48 26.42
CA GLU A 165 9.82 -5.15 26.17
C GLU A 165 9.76 -5.97 24.88
N ASP A 166 8.58 -6.49 24.51
CA ASP A 166 8.39 -7.26 23.26
C ASP A 166 8.62 -6.40 22.02
N VAL A 167 8.34 -5.09 22.11
CA VAL A 167 8.36 -4.19 20.94
C VAL A 167 9.47 -3.14 20.99
N GLY A 168 9.97 -2.79 22.17
CA GLY A 168 10.82 -1.61 22.38
C GLY A 168 12.03 -1.54 21.46
N ASN A 169 12.83 -2.61 21.41
CA ASN A 169 14.02 -2.71 20.56
C ASN A 169 13.80 -3.59 19.31
N LYS A 170 12.65 -4.28 19.21
CA LYS A 170 12.37 -5.17 18.07
C LYS A 170 11.79 -4.41 16.88
N LEU A 171 10.98 -3.39 17.13
CA LEU A 171 10.32 -2.61 16.10
C LEU A 171 10.97 -1.25 15.93
N GLU A 172 11.34 -0.96 14.69
CA GLU A 172 11.85 0.35 14.26
C GLU A 172 10.84 1.00 13.32
N ARG A 173 10.59 2.30 13.51
CA ARG A 173 9.82 3.08 12.54
C ARG A 173 10.74 3.40 11.36
N LYS A 174 10.37 2.95 10.16
CA LYS A 174 11.13 3.19 8.93
C LYS A 174 10.25 3.76 7.85
N GLU A 175 10.82 4.67 7.07
CA GLU A 175 10.26 5.09 5.80
C GLU A 175 10.48 3.94 4.81
N VAL A 176 9.41 3.32 4.33
CA VAL A 176 9.46 2.13 3.46
C VAL A 176 9.07 2.44 2.02
N LEU A 177 8.46 3.61 1.82
CA LEU A 177 8.32 4.32 0.54
C LEU A 177 8.47 5.80 0.86
N PRO A 178 8.79 6.67 -0.13
CA PRO A 178 8.79 8.10 0.08
C PRO A 178 7.53 8.51 0.85
N GLY A 179 7.75 9.04 2.06
CA GLY A 179 6.75 9.55 2.98
C GLY A 179 5.74 8.59 3.59
N TYR A 180 5.87 7.29 3.34
CA TYR A 180 5.07 6.25 3.97
C TYR A 180 5.92 5.49 4.97
N PHE A 181 5.47 5.45 6.22
CA PHE A 181 6.19 4.84 7.32
C PHE A 181 5.47 3.58 7.80
N SER A 182 6.26 2.56 8.10
CA SER A 182 5.80 1.33 8.73
C SER A 182 6.65 1.03 9.97
N MET A 183 6.14 0.17 10.85
CA MET A 183 6.98 -0.46 11.87
C MET A 183 7.63 -1.69 11.26
N VAL A 184 8.92 -1.88 11.49
CA VAL A 184 9.71 -2.94 10.88
C VAL A 184 10.37 -3.77 11.97
N GLU A 185 10.13 -5.08 11.93
CA GLU A 185 10.79 -6.09 12.77
C GLU A 185 11.95 -6.70 11.98
N ASN A 186 13.10 -6.01 12.00
CA ASN A 186 14.26 -6.38 11.18
C ASN A 186 14.68 -7.84 11.40
N GLY A 187 14.89 -8.58 10.31
CA GLY A 187 15.38 -9.95 10.33
C GLY A 187 14.32 -11.01 10.57
N ARG A 188 13.05 -10.65 10.81
CA ARG A 188 11.96 -11.61 11.00
C ARG A 188 11.78 -12.54 9.80
N SER A 189 11.75 -11.97 8.61
CA SER A 189 11.67 -12.73 7.36
C SER A 189 12.89 -13.62 7.15
N ALA A 190 14.08 -13.17 7.58
CA ALA A 190 15.29 -13.97 7.50
C ALA A 190 15.23 -15.19 8.43
N GLU A 191 14.69 -15.06 9.64
CA GLU A 191 14.45 -16.19 10.54
C GLU A 191 13.39 -17.15 9.98
N LEU A 192 12.30 -16.62 9.40
CA LEU A 192 11.30 -17.45 8.73
C LEU A 192 11.91 -18.22 7.54
N MET A 193 12.77 -17.59 6.74
CA MET A 193 13.45 -18.24 5.61
C MET A 193 14.34 -19.42 6.04
N LYS A 194 14.84 -19.44 7.30
CA LYS A 194 15.61 -20.58 7.84
C LYS A 194 14.73 -21.79 8.13
N THR A 195 13.47 -21.58 8.50
CA THR A 195 12.54 -22.66 8.85
C THR A 195 11.73 -23.11 7.64
N VAL A 196 11.29 -22.16 6.80
CA VAL A 196 10.49 -22.38 5.61
C VAL A 196 10.94 -21.40 4.53
N PRO A 197 11.74 -21.82 3.54
CA PRO A 197 12.05 -20.98 2.39
C PRO A 197 10.80 -20.62 1.59
N PHE A 198 10.64 -19.34 1.23
CA PHE A 198 9.48 -18.86 0.49
C PHE A 198 9.85 -17.80 -0.55
N LEU A 199 8.96 -17.62 -1.51
CA LEU A 199 8.99 -16.60 -2.55
C LEU A 199 7.78 -15.68 -2.37
N LEU A 200 8.00 -14.37 -2.50
CA LEU A 200 6.93 -13.39 -2.63
C LEU A 200 6.95 -12.84 -4.05
N TYR A 201 5.79 -12.84 -4.71
CA TYR A 201 5.72 -12.32 -6.06
C TYR A 201 4.41 -11.61 -6.39
N HIS A 202 4.48 -10.63 -7.29
CA HIS A 202 3.35 -9.96 -7.92
C HIS A 202 3.35 -10.29 -9.40
N ARG A 203 2.18 -10.52 -9.98
CA ARG A 203 2.08 -10.68 -11.42
C ARG A 203 1.71 -9.35 -12.10
N ILE A 204 2.37 -9.05 -13.22
CA ILE A 204 2.03 -7.95 -14.12
C ILE A 204 1.62 -8.47 -15.51
N TYR A 205 0.61 -7.86 -16.11
CA TYR A 205 -0.01 -8.33 -17.36
C TYR A 205 0.58 -7.75 -18.64
N SER A 206 1.31 -6.65 -18.55
CA SER A 206 1.89 -5.99 -19.71
C SER A 206 3.26 -5.40 -19.40
N ASN A 207 4.11 -5.36 -20.42
CA ASN A 207 5.42 -4.72 -20.35
C ASN A 207 5.32 -3.19 -20.15
N ASP A 208 4.22 -2.58 -20.61
CA ASP A 208 3.93 -1.17 -20.33
C ASP A 208 3.77 -0.94 -18.83
N THR A 209 3.04 -1.82 -18.13
CA THR A 209 2.89 -1.75 -16.67
C THR A 209 4.25 -1.89 -15.98
N LEU A 210 5.13 -2.77 -16.45
CA LEU A 210 6.48 -2.92 -15.90
C LEU A 210 7.26 -1.60 -16.00
N SER A 211 7.24 -1.00 -17.20
CA SER A 211 7.95 0.26 -17.47
C SER A 211 7.44 1.39 -16.59
N GLU A 212 6.11 1.47 -16.40
CA GLU A 212 5.48 2.45 -15.52
C GLU A 212 5.87 2.25 -14.06
N VAL A 213 5.76 1.02 -13.53
CA VAL A 213 6.15 0.71 -12.14
C VAL A 213 7.60 1.10 -11.88
N ILE A 214 8.51 0.79 -12.81
CA ILE A 214 9.93 1.16 -12.69
C ILE A 214 10.11 2.69 -12.71
N LYS A 215 9.46 3.41 -13.64
CA LYS A 215 9.57 4.88 -13.73
C LYS A 215 8.99 5.59 -12.51
N PHE A 216 7.90 5.07 -11.93
CA PHE A 216 7.32 5.60 -10.70
C PHE A 216 8.13 5.23 -9.46
N GLY A 217 8.99 4.21 -9.54
CA GLY A 217 9.79 3.75 -8.41
C GLY A 217 9.01 2.95 -7.36
N THR A 218 7.72 2.65 -7.60
CA THR A 218 6.87 1.95 -6.62
C THR A 218 5.74 1.22 -7.31
N LEU A 219 5.45 -0.01 -6.84
CA LEU A 219 4.18 -0.68 -7.09
C LEU A 219 3.15 -0.15 -6.09
N LEU A 220 2.15 0.59 -6.55
CA LEU A 220 1.18 1.30 -5.70
C LEU A 220 -0.16 0.56 -5.59
N ALA A 221 -0.80 0.68 -4.43
CA ALA A 221 -2.18 0.23 -4.21
C ALA A 221 -3.17 0.92 -5.15
N THR A 222 -4.35 0.32 -5.35
CA THR A 222 -5.39 0.86 -6.26
C THR A 222 -5.79 2.29 -5.89
N HIS A 223 -6.03 2.56 -4.61
CA HIS A 223 -6.42 3.88 -4.15
C HIS A 223 -5.32 4.92 -4.41
N GLU A 224 -4.06 4.56 -4.16
CA GLU A 224 -2.90 5.43 -4.38
C GLU A 224 -2.67 5.79 -5.84
N ARG A 225 -2.92 4.84 -6.75
CA ARG A 225 -2.87 5.07 -8.19
C ARG A 225 -3.93 6.09 -8.60
N PHE A 226 -5.17 5.90 -8.16
CA PHE A 226 -6.28 6.80 -8.50
C PHE A 226 -6.10 8.21 -7.91
N MET A 227 -5.63 8.31 -6.66
CA MET A 227 -5.28 9.59 -6.02
C MET A 227 -4.28 10.40 -6.84
N ARG A 228 -3.31 9.72 -7.46
CA ARG A 228 -2.24 10.34 -8.26
C ARG A 228 -2.59 10.48 -9.74
N GLY A 229 -3.86 10.27 -10.11
CA GLY A 229 -4.32 10.35 -11.49
C GLY A 229 -3.78 9.23 -12.39
N MET A 230 -3.17 8.18 -11.84
CA MET A 230 -2.70 7.03 -12.62
C MET A 230 -3.89 6.18 -13.04
N ASN A 231 -4.13 6.07 -14.35
CA ASN A 231 -5.19 5.22 -14.90
C ASN A 231 -4.70 3.79 -15.19
N ILE A 232 -3.90 3.25 -14.27
CA ILE A 232 -3.48 1.86 -14.34
C ILE A 232 -4.56 1.09 -13.58
N SER A 233 -5.46 0.43 -14.30
CA SER A 233 -6.42 -0.48 -13.67
C SER A 233 -5.69 -1.75 -13.24
N GLY A 234 -5.81 -2.12 -11.95
CA GLY A 234 -5.48 -3.47 -11.51
C GLY A 234 -6.56 -4.45 -11.98
N MET A 235 -6.31 -5.74 -11.85
CA MET A 235 -7.23 -6.78 -12.33
C MET A 235 -8.65 -6.68 -11.75
N SER A 236 -8.72 -6.36 -10.46
CA SER A 236 -9.93 -6.44 -9.66
C SER A 236 -10.13 -5.15 -8.87
N SER A 237 -9.61 -4.01 -9.36
CA SER A 237 -9.60 -2.74 -8.64
C SER A 237 -10.97 -2.36 -8.06
N CYS A 238 -12.08 -2.61 -8.75
CA CYS A 238 -13.42 -2.40 -8.22
C CYS A 238 -13.78 -3.31 -7.03
N SER A 239 -13.40 -4.59 -7.09
CA SER A 239 -13.61 -5.57 -6.01
C SER A 239 -12.70 -5.28 -4.82
N ASP A 240 -11.43 -4.97 -5.05
CA ASP A 240 -10.46 -4.60 -4.02
C ASP A 240 -10.96 -3.38 -3.24
N MET A 241 -11.35 -2.34 -3.98
CA MET A 241 -11.91 -1.11 -3.40
C MET A 241 -13.17 -1.40 -2.57
N ARG A 242 -14.03 -2.32 -3.03
CA ARG A 242 -15.27 -2.74 -2.33
C ARG A 242 -15.01 -3.53 -1.05
N HIS A 243 -13.96 -4.34 -1.02
CA HIS A 243 -13.64 -5.20 0.13
C HIS A 243 -12.67 -4.55 1.11
N GLY A 244 -11.95 -3.51 0.71
CA GLY A 244 -10.98 -2.81 1.57
C GLY A 244 -9.54 -3.04 1.15
N GLY A 245 -9.28 -3.97 0.23
CA GLY A 245 -7.94 -4.25 -0.28
C GLY A 245 -7.42 -3.19 -1.26
N GLY A 246 -8.25 -2.20 -1.62
CA GLY A 246 -7.85 -1.10 -2.48
C GLY A 246 -6.71 -0.25 -1.93
N ASP A 247 -6.46 -0.33 -0.62
CA ASP A 247 -5.37 0.35 0.09
C ASP A 247 -4.06 -0.46 0.13
N GLY A 248 -4.07 -1.66 -0.44
CA GLY A 248 -2.93 -2.54 -0.43
C GLY A 248 -2.45 -3.01 -1.79
N VAL A 249 -1.23 -3.49 -1.81
CA VAL A 249 -0.61 -4.22 -2.92
C VAL A 249 -0.64 -5.71 -2.59
N PHE A 250 -1.07 -6.50 -3.56
CA PHE A 250 -1.29 -7.92 -3.43
C PHE A 250 -0.09 -8.71 -3.95
N LEU A 251 0.53 -9.49 -3.08
CA LEU A 251 1.50 -10.51 -3.47
C LEU A 251 0.90 -11.91 -3.28
N ARG A 252 1.52 -12.86 -3.96
CA ARG A 252 1.40 -14.30 -3.70
C ARG A 252 2.63 -14.76 -2.92
N MET A 253 2.41 -15.67 -1.98
CA MET A 253 3.45 -16.42 -1.31
C MET A 253 3.50 -17.84 -1.87
N PHE A 254 4.70 -18.32 -2.16
CA PHE A 254 4.97 -19.71 -2.48
C PHE A 254 6.05 -20.24 -1.55
N ALA A 255 5.77 -21.33 -0.84
CA ALA A 255 6.76 -22.06 -0.04
C ALA A 255 6.73 -23.57 -0.34
N GLY A 256 6.17 -23.97 -1.48
CA GLY A 256 5.89 -25.37 -1.81
C GLY A 256 7.07 -26.16 -2.36
N GLU A 257 6.85 -27.46 -2.53
CA GLU A 257 7.83 -28.41 -3.08
C GLU A 257 8.14 -28.17 -4.57
N GLN A 258 9.17 -28.87 -5.05
CA GLN A 258 9.59 -28.83 -6.45
C GLN A 258 8.49 -29.41 -7.37
N GLY A 259 8.31 -28.82 -8.55
CA GLY A 259 7.48 -29.39 -9.61
C GLY A 259 6.33 -28.51 -10.08
N PHE A 260 5.81 -27.62 -9.23
CA PHE A 260 4.76 -26.68 -9.61
C PHE A 260 5.29 -25.59 -10.53
N THR A 261 4.58 -25.33 -11.61
CA THR A 261 4.75 -24.15 -12.48
C THR A 261 4.09 -22.93 -11.84
N PHE A 262 4.41 -21.72 -12.30
CA PHE A 262 3.68 -20.52 -11.86
C PHE A 262 2.17 -20.63 -12.13
N HIS A 263 1.75 -21.27 -13.21
CA HIS A 263 0.33 -21.53 -13.51
C HIS A 263 -0.33 -22.45 -12.47
N ASP A 264 0.39 -23.47 -11.98
CA ASP A 264 -0.12 -24.29 -10.87
C ASP A 264 -0.21 -23.49 -9.57
N VAL A 265 0.72 -22.54 -9.40
CA VAL A 265 0.79 -21.70 -8.20
C VAL A 265 -0.28 -20.63 -8.14
N SER A 266 -0.80 -20.18 -9.28
CA SER A 266 -2.00 -19.36 -9.29
C SER A 266 -2.82 -19.62 -10.54
N ILE A 267 -4.10 -19.94 -10.37
CA ILE A 267 -5.05 -20.11 -11.49
C ILE A 267 -5.16 -18.86 -12.38
N TYR A 268 -4.67 -17.73 -11.87
CA TYR A 268 -4.66 -16.50 -12.61
C TYR A 268 -3.41 -16.42 -13.49
N ASP A 269 -2.26 -16.95 -13.06
CA ASP A 269 -0.99 -16.80 -13.76
C ASP A 269 -1.04 -17.47 -15.12
N SER A 270 -0.90 -16.68 -16.18
CA SER A 270 -0.70 -17.18 -17.54
C SER A 270 0.79 -17.17 -17.90
N ASP A 271 1.12 -17.96 -18.91
CA ASP A 271 2.47 -18.01 -19.47
C ASP A 271 2.91 -16.64 -19.97
N SER A 272 2.00 -15.83 -20.52
CA SER A 272 2.26 -14.49 -21.05
C SER A 272 2.58 -13.41 -20.02
N CYS A 273 2.39 -13.66 -18.73
CA CYS A 273 2.60 -12.63 -17.70
C CYS A 273 4.00 -12.68 -17.10
N LEU A 274 4.56 -11.51 -16.80
CA LEU A 274 5.77 -11.38 -15.99
C LEU A 274 5.43 -11.45 -14.50
N LYS A 275 6.39 -11.91 -13.68
CA LYS A 275 6.26 -11.94 -12.22
C LYS A 275 7.39 -11.13 -11.58
N LEU A 276 7.02 -10.11 -10.82
CA LEU A 276 7.92 -9.35 -9.96
C LEU A 276 8.17 -10.15 -8.69
N VAL A 277 9.39 -10.59 -8.48
CA VAL A 277 9.81 -11.29 -7.26
C VAL A 277 10.51 -10.31 -6.34
N PHE A 278 10.07 -10.25 -5.10
CA PHE A 278 10.57 -9.29 -4.11
C PHE A 278 11.54 -9.93 -3.12
N ASP A 279 12.42 -9.12 -2.55
CA ASP A 279 13.23 -9.48 -1.37
C ASP A 279 12.30 -9.92 -0.25
N HIS A 280 12.66 -10.97 0.47
CA HIS A 280 11.86 -11.44 1.60
C HIS A 280 11.78 -10.40 2.73
N SER A 281 12.76 -9.49 2.81
CA SER A 281 12.84 -8.43 3.82
C SER A 281 11.62 -7.52 3.85
N ILE A 282 10.83 -7.44 2.77
CA ILE A 282 9.57 -6.68 2.78
C ILE A 282 8.60 -7.22 3.85
N LEU A 283 8.66 -8.51 4.20
CA LEU A 283 7.84 -9.10 5.28
C LEU A 283 8.30 -8.71 6.69
N ASP A 284 9.42 -8.01 6.84
CA ASP A 284 9.81 -7.42 8.12
C ASP A 284 8.89 -6.24 8.47
N ARG A 285 8.27 -5.60 7.48
CA ARG A 285 7.23 -4.58 7.68
C ARG A 285 6.03 -5.18 8.41
N THR A 286 5.36 -4.41 9.27
CA THR A 286 4.17 -4.90 10.00
C THR A 286 2.83 -4.54 9.34
N ASP A 287 2.84 -3.65 8.36
CA ASP A 287 1.62 -3.15 7.67
C ASP A 287 1.06 -4.13 6.63
N HIS A 288 1.35 -5.43 6.79
CA HIS A 288 0.81 -6.48 5.94
C HIS A 288 -0.14 -7.41 6.69
N TYR A 289 -0.97 -8.12 5.93
CA TYR A 289 -1.78 -9.23 6.43
C TYR A 289 -1.98 -10.29 5.35
N CYS A 290 -2.30 -11.51 5.77
CA CYS A 290 -2.35 -12.65 4.87
C CYS A 290 -3.72 -13.35 4.88
N TYR A 291 -4.11 -13.86 3.71
CA TYR A 291 -5.19 -14.83 3.52
C TYR A 291 -4.68 -16.07 2.79
N ASP A 292 -5.26 -17.22 3.11
CA ASP A 292 -5.05 -18.49 2.40
C ASP A 292 -5.96 -18.64 1.17
N SER A 293 -6.71 -17.61 0.83
CA SER A 293 -7.72 -17.62 -0.22
C SER A 293 -7.90 -16.21 -0.78
N ASP A 294 -8.58 -16.14 -1.92
CA ASP A 294 -8.85 -14.89 -2.63
C ASP A 294 -9.94 -14.13 -1.89
N MET A 295 -9.52 -13.14 -1.10
CA MET A 295 -10.40 -12.35 -0.23
C MET A 295 -10.48 -10.89 -0.68
N PHE A 296 -9.88 -10.54 -1.82
CA PHE A 296 -9.78 -9.16 -2.32
C PHE A 296 -9.23 -8.19 -1.27
N GLY A 297 -8.35 -8.69 -0.38
CA GLY A 297 -7.80 -7.92 0.73
C GLY A 297 -8.88 -7.40 1.68
N SER A 298 -9.90 -8.22 1.96
CA SER A 298 -11.05 -7.75 2.73
C SER A 298 -10.64 -7.23 4.10
N THR A 299 -11.01 -5.97 4.40
CA THR A 299 -10.80 -5.40 5.73
C THR A 299 -12.06 -5.49 6.60
N LYS A 300 -13.10 -6.21 6.16
CA LYS A 300 -14.34 -6.36 6.96
C LYS A 300 -14.03 -7.14 8.24
N PRO A 301 -14.57 -6.77 9.41
CA PRO A 301 -14.27 -7.47 10.67
C PRO A 301 -14.52 -8.99 10.62
N VAL A 302 -15.58 -9.40 9.92
CA VAL A 302 -15.93 -10.82 9.73
C VAL A 302 -14.92 -11.61 8.91
N ASP A 303 -14.17 -10.93 8.04
CA ASP A 303 -13.14 -11.54 7.19
C ASP A 303 -11.76 -11.42 7.84
N LEU A 304 -11.44 -10.24 8.42
CA LEU A 304 -10.17 -9.98 9.10
C LEU A 304 -9.89 -10.95 10.25
N ARG A 305 -10.92 -11.44 10.96
CA ARG A 305 -10.72 -12.46 12.01
C ARG A 305 -10.14 -13.78 11.48
N HIS A 306 -10.37 -14.07 10.19
CA HIS A 306 -9.90 -15.28 9.52
C HIS A 306 -8.51 -15.11 8.89
N ARG A 307 -7.94 -13.90 8.86
CA ARG A 307 -6.56 -13.68 8.39
C ARG A 307 -5.58 -14.59 9.10
N ILE A 308 -4.48 -14.94 8.46
CA ILE A 308 -3.41 -15.74 9.05
C ILE A 308 -2.12 -14.93 9.11
N THR A 309 -1.12 -15.41 9.86
CA THR A 309 0.23 -14.83 9.82
C THR A 309 0.97 -15.27 8.56
N ALA A 310 2.00 -14.53 8.16
CA ALA A 310 2.87 -14.92 7.04
C ALA A 310 3.52 -16.31 7.27
N GLU A 311 3.93 -16.61 8.51
CA GLU A 311 4.45 -17.92 8.90
C GLU A 311 3.42 -19.03 8.73
N GLN A 312 2.17 -18.81 9.17
CA GLN A 312 1.08 -19.77 8.97
C GLN A 312 0.81 -20.03 7.48
N LEU A 313 0.87 -18.98 6.65
CA LEU A 313 0.70 -19.11 5.21
C LEU A 313 1.83 -19.91 4.57
N ALA A 314 3.08 -19.61 4.92
CA ALA A 314 4.27 -20.34 4.44
C ALA A 314 4.20 -21.83 4.82
N LEU A 315 3.88 -22.13 6.09
CA LEU A 315 3.72 -23.50 6.58
C LEU A 315 2.55 -24.25 5.94
N ARG A 316 1.48 -23.56 5.53
CA ARG A 316 0.40 -24.19 4.78
C ARG A 316 0.82 -24.51 3.35
N SER A 317 1.53 -23.58 2.71
CA SER A 317 2.06 -23.80 1.36
C SER A 317 3.05 -24.97 1.27
N THR A 318 3.72 -25.35 2.37
CA THR A 318 4.54 -26.58 2.43
C THR A 318 3.71 -27.83 2.71
N LYS A 319 2.75 -27.78 3.64
CA LYS A 319 2.03 -28.97 4.14
C LYS A 319 0.84 -29.40 3.28
N GLU A 320 0.11 -28.45 2.73
CA GLU A 320 -1.16 -28.67 2.03
C GLU A 320 -1.01 -28.59 0.50
N GLY A 321 0.22 -28.37 0.02
CA GLY A 321 0.51 -28.06 -1.38
C GLY A 321 0.29 -26.57 -1.68
N VAL A 322 0.22 -26.23 -2.97
CA VAL A 322 0.10 -24.83 -3.37
C VAL A 322 -1.25 -24.25 -2.96
N VAL A 323 -1.20 -23.21 -2.13
CA VAL A 323 -2.36 -22.36 -1.83
C VAL A 323 -2.56 -21.36 -2.97
N ASN A 324 -3.17 -21.79 -4.06
CA ASN A 324 -3.11 -21.09 -5.36
C ASN A 324 -3.86 -19.75 -5.47
N LYS A 325 -4.52 -19.33 -4.39
CA LYS A 325 -5.30 -18.11 -4.26
C LYS A 325 -4.90 -17.26 -3.06
N ASN A 326 -3.81 -17.59 -2.36
CA ASN A 326 -3.40 -16.84 -1.18
C ASN A 326 -3.13 -15.36 -1.49
N GLU A 327 -3.29 -14.50 -0.50
CA GLU A 327 -3.01 -13.08 -0.60
C GLU A 327 -2.07 -12.67 0.53
N VAL A 328 -0.99 -11.98 0.19
CA VAL A 328 -0.20 -11.18 1.13
C VAL A 328 -0.40 -9.73 0.74
N VAL A 329 -1.10 -8.96 1.57
CA VAL A 329 -1.50 -7.59 1.24
C VAL A 329 -0.65 -6.62 2.04
N PHE A 330 0.13 -5.77 1.36
CA PHE A 330 0.96 -4.71 1.96
C PHE A 330 0.29 -3.35 1.83
N GLY A 331 0.31 -2.52 2.87
CA GLY A 331 -0.24 -1.17 2.82
C GLY A 331 0.51 -0.25 1.85
N CYS A 332 -0.23 0.67 1.22
CA CYS A 332 0.24 1.76 0.34
C CYS A 332 0.96 1.31 -0.95
N GLY A 333 2.06 0.59 -0.83
CA GLY A 333 2.87 0.15 -1.95
C GLY A 333 4.10 -0.66 -1.55
N ILE A 334 4.88 -1.06 -2.56
CA ILE A 334 6.15 -1.77 -2.42
C ILE A 334 7.17 -1.12 -3.35
N SER A 335 8.38 -0.85 -2.85
CA SER A 335 9.40 -0.13 -3.61
C SER A 335 9.89 -0.99 -4.78
N VAL A 336 10.29 -0.35 -5.89
CA VAL A 336 11.00 -1.07 -6.95
C VAL A 336 12.36 -1.56 -6.47
N GLU A 337 12.94 -0.90 -5.47
CA GLU A 337 14.22 -1.28 -4.85
C GLU A 337 14.16 -2.68 -4.21
N ASP A 338 12.96 -3.11 -3.82
CA ASP A 338 12.73 -4.43 -3.25
C ASP A 338 12.63 -5.54 -4.31
N ILE A 339 12.60 -5.21 -5.61
CA ILE A 339 12.55 -6.21 -6.69
C ILE A 339 13.91 -6.92 -6.81
N LYS A 340 13.88 -8.24 -6.62
CA LYS A 340 15.04 -9.12 -6.84
C LYS A 340 15.15 -9.57 -8.28
N TYR A 341 14.01 -10.01 -8.83
CA TYR A 341 13.92 -10.59 -10.17
C TYR A 341 12.62 -10.20 -10.84
N VAL A 342 12.67 -10.07 -12.16
CA VAL A 342 11.50 -10.09 -13.02
C VAL A 342 11.52 -11.41 -13.77
N VAL A 343 10.52 -12.25 -13.54
CA VAL A 343 10.49 -13.61 -14.06
C VAL A 343 9.60 -13.66 -15.29
N ALA A 344 10.18 -14.06 -16.41
CA ALA A 344 9.48 -14.49 -17.61
C ALA A 344 9.43 -16.03 -17.63
N THR A 345 8.33 -16.60 -18.10
CA THR A 345 8.16 -18.07 -18.16
C THR A 345 8.97 -18.71 -19.28
N ASN A 346 9.31 -17.94 -20.32
CA ASN A 346 10.12 -18.39 -21.44
C ASN A 346 11.01 -17.26 -22.01
N SER A 347 11.92 -17.65 -22.91
CA SER A 347 12.89 -16.75 -23.53
C SER A 347 12.26 -15.66 -24.39
N ASP A 348 11.16 -15.94 -25.10
CA ASP A 348 10.53 -14.97 -26.00
C ASP A 348 9.92 -13.81 -25.21
N ILE A 349 9.21 -14.13 -24.13
CA ILE A 349 8.63 -13.12 -23.21
C ILE A 349 9.74 -12.30 -22.56
N ARG A 350 10.84 -12.95 -22.16
CA ARG A 350 12.01 -12.23 -21.62
C ARG A 350 12.56 -11.24 -22.63
N LEU A 351 12.73 -11.64 -23.89
CA LEU A 351 13.27 -10.78 -24.94
C LEU A 351 12.33 -9.61 -25.24
N GLU A 352 11.02 -9.84 -25.25
CA GLU A 352 10.01 -8.79 -25.42
C GLU A 352 10.07 -7.76 -24.29
N ALA A 353 10.08 -8.23 -23.03
CA ALA A 353 10.18 -7.37 -21.86
C ALA A 353 11.45 -6.51 -21.87
N ILE A 354 12.61 -7.10 -22.21
CA ILE A 354 13.88 -6.38 -22.35
C ILE A 354 13.77 -5.30 -23.42
N LYS A 355 13.25 -5.66 -24.60
CA LYS A 355 13.11 -4.73 -25.73
C LYS A 355 12.22 -3.54 -25.37
N ASP A 356 11.11 -3.78 -24.67
CA ASP A 356 10.18 -2.73 -24.27
C ASP A 356 10.78 -1.79 -23.21
N LEU A 357 11.54 -2.33 -22.24
CA LEU A 357 12.29 -1.50 -21.29
C LEU A 357 13.36 -0.65 -21.98
N GLU A 358 14.14 -1.23 -22.88
CA GLU A 358 15.18 -0.50 -23.63
C GLU A 358 14.58 0.63 -24.47
N LYS A 359 13.44 0.36 -25.14
CA LYS A 359 12.67 1.37 -25.89
C LYS A 359 12.19 2.52 -24.99
N ASN A 360 11.89 2.23 -23.73
CA ASN A 360 11.50 3.21 -22.72
C ASN A 360 12.69 3.89 -22.01
N GLY A 361 13.92 3.62 -22.45
CA GLY A 361 15.14 4.20 -21.87
C GLY A 361 15.58 3.55 -20.55
N ILE A 362 14.94 2.45 -20.14
CA ILE A 362 15.26 1.72 -18.91
C ILE A 362 16.30 0.66 -19.24
N LYS A 363 17.50 0.79 -18.68
CA LYS A 363 18.62 -0.15 -18.88
C LYS A 363 18.98 -0.93 -17.63
N GLU A 364 18.55 -0.45 -16.47
CA GLU A 364 18.86 -1.01 -15.17
C GLU A 364 17.62 -0.98 -14.27
N ILE A 365 17.55 -1.94 -13.35
CA ILE A 365 16.61 -1.97 -12.23
C ILE A 365 17.48 -2.14 -10.98
N ASN A 366 17.38 -1.20 -10.03
CA ASN A 366 18.15 -1.22 -8.77
C ASN A 366 19.68 -1.27 -9.00
N GLY A 367 20.16 -0.50 -9.99
CA GLY A 367 21.58 -0.47 -10.38
C GLY A 367 22.10 -1.76 -11.03
N ARG A 368 21.22 -2.73 -11.33
CA ARG A 368 21.56 -3.98 -12.02
C ARG A 368 21.07 -3.93 -13.46
N PRO A 369 21.86 -4.37 -14.46
CA PRO A 369 21.40 -4.46 -15.84
C PRO A 369 20.08 -5.23 -15.97
N ILE A 370 19.14 -4.74 -16.78
CA ILE A 370 17.83 -5.41 -16.99
C ILE A 370 17.98 -6.85 -17.48
N ARG A 371 19.07 -7.17 -18.18
CA ARG A 371 19.36 -8.53 -18.66
C ARG A 371 19.70 -9.51 -17.53
N ASP A 372 20.17 -9.01 -16.39
CA ASP A 372 20.52 -9.82 -15.21
C ASP A 372 19.35 -9.94 -14.24
N VAL A 373 18.48 -8.91 -14.22
CA VAL A 373 17.28 -8.86 -13.37
C VAL A 373 16.13 -9.65 -14.00
N ILE A 374 15.98 -9.59 -15.33
CA ILE A 374 14.94 -10.34 -16.04
C ILE A 374 15.46 -11.74 -16.32
N ILE A 375 14.88 -12.75 -15.68
CA ILE A 375 15.29 -14.16 -15.79
C ILE A 375 14.20 -15.02 -16.41
N VAL A 376 14.59 -16.17 -16.96
CA VAL A 376 13.65 -17.19 -17.42
C VAL A 376 13.49 -18.25 -16.34
N ALA A 377 12.26 -18.45 -15.86
CA ALA A 377 11.92 -19.57 -15.00
C ALA A 377 10.41 -19.89 -15.12
N ASP A 378 10.11 -21.16 -15.34
CA ASP A 378 8.73 -21.67 -15.37
C ASP A 378 8.21 -22.02 -13.96
N LYS A 379 9.13 -22.35 -13.04
CA LYS A 379 8.80 -22.82 -11.70
C LYS A 379 9.28 -21.83 -10.62
N PRO A 380 8.42 -21.44 -9.66
CA PRO A 380 8.85 -20.58 -8.55
C PRO A 380 9.92 -21.24 -7.68
N SER A 381 9.96 -22.57 -7.60
CA SER A 381 11.00 -23.30 -6.87
C SER A 381 12.40 -23.11 -7.46
N ASP A 382 12.54 -22.89 -8.77
CA ASP A 382 13.84 -22.64 -9.40
C ASP A 382 14.34 -21.22 -9.10
N VAL A 383 13.43 -20.24 -9.05
CA VAL A 383 13.73 -18.87 -8.62
C VAL A 383 14.13 -18.85 -7.14
N LEU A 384 13.40 -19.60 -6.30
CA LEU A 384 13.69 -19.70 -4.88
C LEU A 384 15.08 -20.32 -4.63
N LYS A 385 15.44 -21.39 -5.34
CA LYS A 385 16.80 -21.97 -5.28
C LYS A 385 17.86 -20.95 -5.64
N LYS A 386 17.65 -20.17 -6.70
CA LYS A 386 18.58 -19.11 -7.12
C LYS A 386 18.77 -18.06 -6.02
N ILE A 387 17.70 -17.61 -5.37
CA ILE A 387 17.76 -16.66 -4.25
C ILE A 387 18.54 -17.26 -3.07
N LEU A 388 18.33 -18.54 -2.75
CA LEU A 388 19.01 -19.20 -1.64
C LEU A 388 20.52 -19.31 -1.88
N VAL A 389 20.93 -19.66 -3.10
CA VAL A 389 22.36 -19.76 -3.48
C VAL A 389 23.05 -18.40 -3.41
N GLU A 390 22.37 -17.30 -3.71
CA GLU A 390 22.94 -15.94 -3.64
C GLU A 390 23.10 -15.40 -2.22
N ARG A 391 22.56 -16.10 -1.21
CA ARG A 391 22.73 -15.76 0.21
C ARG A 391 23.90 -16.47 0.87
N GLU A 392 24.39 -17.56 0.28
CA GLU A 392 25.60 -18.29 0.68
C GLU A 392 26.86 -17.60 0.14
#